data_AF-A0A372R6V5-F1
#
_entry.id   AF-A0A372R6V5-F1
#
_cell.length_a   1.000
_cell.length_b   1.000
_cell.length_c   1.000
_cell.angle_alpha   90.00
_cell.angle_beta   90.00
_cell.angle_gamma   90.00
#
_symmetry.space_group_name_H-M   'P 1'
#
loop_
_entity.id
_entity.type
_entity.pdbx_description
1 polymer ?
#
loop_
_entity_poly.entity_id
_entity_poly.type
_entity_poly.pdbx_seq_one_letter_code
_entity_poly.pdbx_strand_id
1 'polypeptide(L)'
;MAPEALRGNPYTKAADIYSFGIICIRPEIIKGIIPEYIELMKRCWNNDPKKRPTANELSNIFLNWSIKYPIEEDKEKRIPIPGTNFN
;
A
#
# COMPACT_ATOMS: atom_id res chain seq x y z
N MET A 1 10.52 9.08 -1.21
CA MET A 1 11.83 8.49 -0.82
C MET A 1 11.81 8.25 0.69
N ALA A 2 12.41 7.15 1.16
CA ALA A 2 12.41 6.80 2.58
C ALA A 2 13.24 7.78 3.45
N PRO A 3 12.84 8.07 4.70
CA PRO A 3 13.51 9.07 5.54
C PRO A 3 14.97 8.76 5.86
N GLU A 4 15.36 7.49 5.95
CA GLU A 4 16.74 7.07 6.15
C GLU A 4 17.63 7.34 4.94
N ALA A 5 17.10 7.19 3.72
CA ALA A 5 17.84 7.49 2.49
C ALA A 5 18.06 9.00 2.34
N LEU A 6 17.06 9.83 2.71
CA LEU A 6 17.20 11.29 2.74
C LEU A 6 18.25 11.77 3.76
N ARG A 7 18.52 10.97 4.80
CA ARG A 7 19.58 11.23 5.79
C ARG A 7 20.97 10.75 5.34
N GLY A 8 21.09 10.25 4.11
CA GLY A 8 22.36 9.73 3.57
C GLY A 8 22.74 8.34 4.06
N ASN A 9 21.85 7.63 4.76
CA ASN A 9 22.11 6.24 5.13
C ASN A 9 22.06 5.32 3.89
N PRO A 10 22.74 4.16 3.92
CA PRO A 10 22.66 3.18 2.85
C PRO A 10 21.21 2.78 2.56
N TYR A 11 20.90 2.62 1.27
CA TYR A 11 19.62 2.12 0.83
C TYR A 11 19.41 0.68 1.31
N THR A 12 18.17 0.33 1.66
CA THR A 12 17.81 -1.01 2.12
C THR A 12 16.51 -1.46 1.46
N LYS A 13 16.23 -2.77 1.48
CA LYS A 13 14.94 -3.33 1.02
C LYS A 13 13.73 -2.69 1.72
N ALA A 14 13.91 -2.22 2.96
CA ALA A 14 12.84 -1.54 3.70
C ALA A 14 12.49 -0.17 3.08
N ALA A 15 13.39 0.47 2.33
CA ALA A 15 13.11 1.72 1.64
C ALA A 15 12.21 1.51 0.41
N ASP A 16 12.26 0.35 -0.24
CA ASP A 16 11.29 -0.05 -1.27
C ASP A 16 9.89 -0.17 -0.66
N ILE A 17 9.77 -0.83 0.51
CA ILE A 17 8.51 -0.98 1.24
C ILE A 17 7.92 0.38 1.65
N TYR A 18 8.76 1.32 2.08
CA TYR A 18 8.32 2.69 2.37
C TYR A 18 7.72 3.34 1.13
N SER A 19 8.44 3.27 0.01
CA SER A 19 8.03 3.88 -1.26
C SER A 19 6.73 3.26 -1.78
N PHE A 20 6.58 1.95 -1.66
CA PHE A 20 5.33 1.24 -1.91
C PHE A 20 4.18 1.79 -1.06
N GLY A 21 4.38 1.94 0.25
CA GLY A 21 3.40 2.53 1.17
C GLY A 21 2.94 3.93 0.74
N ILE A 22 3.86 4.80 0.32
CA ILE A 22 3.55 6.16 -0.18
C ILE A 22 2.73 6.13 -1.47
N ILE A 23 3.09 5.26 -2.41
CA ILE A 23 2.39 5.13 -3.70
C ILE A 23 0.96 4.66 -3.46
N CYS A 24 0.77 3.67 -2.59
CA CYS A 24 -0.53 3.07 -2.32
C CYS A 24 -1.51 3.96 -1.53
N ILE A 25 -1.04 5.00 -0.84
CA ILE A 25 -1.90 6.00 -0.16
C ILE A 25 -2.19 7.24 -1.02
N ARG A 26 -1.69 7.30 -2.26
CA ARG A 26 -1.93 8.43 -3.18
C ARG A 26 -2.64 7.95 -4.45
N PRO A 27 -3.78 8.56 -4.84
CA PRO A 27 -4.47 9.73 -4.25
C PRO A 27 -5.28 9.38 -2.99
N GLU A 28 -5.95 10.38 -2.38
CA GLU A 28 -6.70 10.29 -1.10
C GLU A 28 -7.40 8.94 -0.86
N ILE A 29 -7.45 8.53 0.41
CA ILE A 29 -8.16 7.32 0.85
C ILE A 29 -9.59 7.36 0.32
N ILE A 30 -9.86 6.57 -0.72
CA ILE A 30 -11.15 6.54 -1.40
C ILE A 30 -12.19 5.91 -0.47
N LYS A 31 -13.44 6.39 -0.57
CA LYS A 31 -14.56 5.79 0.16
C LYS A 31 -14.68 4.32 -0.24
N GLY A 32 -14.63 3.41 0.74
CA GLY A 32 -14.73 1.96 0.54
C GLY A 32 -13.41 1.20 0.59
N ILE A 33 -12.27 1.87 0.86
CA ILE A 33 -11.05 1.16 1.27
C ILE A 33 -11.31 0.44 2.59
N ILE A 34 -10.93 -0.84 2.65
CA ILE A 34 -11.03 -1.64 3.87
C ILE A 34 -10.04 -1.12 4.94
N PRO A 35 -10.45 -1.02 6.22
CA PRO A 35 -9.58 -0.52 7.29
C PRO A 35 -8.25 -1.27 7.40
N GLU A 36 -8.25 -2.58 7.14
CA GLU A 36 -7.05 -3.42 7.17
C GLU A 36 -6.00 -3.00 6.13
N TYR A 37 -6.43 -2.49 4.96
CA TYR A 37 -5.55 -1.95 3.94
C TYR A 37 -4.88 -0.66 4.40
N ILE A 38 -5.65 0.25 5.01
CA ILE A 38 -5.13 1.52 5.55
C ILE A 38 -4.08 1.24 6.61
N GLU A 39 -4.34 0.29 7.52
CA GLU A 39 -3.40 -0.06 8.58
C GLU A 39 -2.12 -0.71 8.02
N LEU A 40 -2.25 -1.56 6.99
CA LEU A 40 -1.08 -2.11 6.31
C LEU A 40 -0.23 -1.02 5.64
N MET A 41 -0.85 -0.09 4.92
CA MET A 41 -0.13 1.02 4.30
C MET A 41 0.53 1.91 5.35
N LYS A 42 -0.12 2.08 6.52
CA LYS A 42 0.47 2.77 7.67
C LYS A 42 1.71 2.10 8.25
N ARG A 43 1.80 0.78 8.15
CA ARG A 43 3.02 0.05 8.52
C ARG A 43 4.10 0.19 7.46
N CYS A 44 3.74 0.20 6.17
CA CYS A 44 4.70 0.33 5.07
C CYS A 44 5.49 1.65 5.13
N TRP A 45 4.82 2.79 5.35
CA TRP A 45 5.48 4.10 5.42
C TRP A 45 6.02 4.47 6.83
N ASN A 46 6.31 3.49 7.70
CA ASN A 46 6.84 3.78 9.04
C ASN A 46 8.23 4.43 8.98
N ASN A 47 8.49 5.42 9.84
CA ASN A 47 9.80 6.09 9.91
C ASN A 47 10.92 5.15 10.37
N ASP A 48 10.61 4.14 11.17
CA ASP A 48 11.54 3.10 11.59
C ASP A 48 11.52 1.94 10.56
N PRO A 49 12.63 1.70 9.82
CA PRO A 49 12.70 0.62 8.83
C PRO A 49 12.42 -0.76 9.41
N LYS A 50 12.70 -0.99 10.71
CA LYS A 50 12.48 -2.29 11.37
C LYS A 50 11.01 -2.57 11.68
N LYS A 51 10.16 -1.54 11.68
CA LYS A 51 8.71 -1.67 11.92
C LYS A 51 7.92 -1.86 10.62
N ARG A 52 8.58 -1.73 9.46
CA ARG A 52 7.97 -1.98 8.16
C ARG A 52 7.85 -3.49 7.94
N PRO A 53 6.78 -3.97 7.28
CA PRO A 53 6.68 -5.37 6.90
C PRO A 53 7.78 -5.74 5.89
N THR A 54 8.11 -7.01 5.82
CA THR A 54 8.91 -7.57 4.74
C THR A 54 8.05 -7.77 3.48
N ALA A 55 8.70 -7.88 2.31
CA ALA A 55 8.01 -8.24 1.06
C ALA A 55 7.29 -9.60 1.17
N ASN A 56 7.85 -10.55 1.92
CA ASN A 56 7.24 -11.86 2.13
C ASN A 56 5.96 -11.75 2.97
N GLU A 57 5.98 -10.94 4.04
CA GLU A 57 4.76 -10.66 4.81
C GLU A 57 3.69 -9.97 3.97
N LEU A 58 4.06 -8.98 3.16
CA LEU A 58 3.12 -8.35 2.22
C LEU A 58 2.50 -9.36 1.26
N SER A 59 3.32 -10.24 0.67
CA SER A 59 2.85 -11.29 -0.24
C SER A 59 1.85 -12.21 0.45
N ASN A 60 2.11 -12.62 1.68
CA ASN A 60 1.18 -13.47 2.45
C ASN A 60 -0.12 -12.75 2.78
N ILE A 61 -0.06 -11.47 3.15
CA ILE A 61 -1.25 -10.66 3.43
C ILE A 61 -2.10 -10.51 2.17
N PHE A 62 -1.48 -10.17 1.03
CA PHE A 62 -2.21 -10.02 -0.23
C PHE A 62 -2.79 -11.33 -0.75
N LEU A 63 -2.08 -12.45 -0.58
CA LEU A 63 -2.61 -13.79 -0.91
C LEU A 63 -3.85 -14.13 -0.06
N ASN A 64 -3.81 -13.84 1.24
CA ASN A 64 -4.97 -14.06 2.11
C ASN A 64 -6.13 -13.13 1.73
N TRP A 65 -5.83 -11.89 1.36
CA TRP A 65 -6.84 -10.92 0.92
C TRP A 65 -7.46 -11.27 -0.42
N SER A 66 -6.72 -11.82 -1.39
CA SER A 66 -7.30 -12.25 -2.66
C SER A 66 -8.34 -13.36 -2.50
N ILE A 67 -8.22 -14.15 -1.43
CA ILE A 67 -9.20 -15.18 -1.07
C ILE A 67 -10.37 -14.56 -0.28
N LYS A 68 -10.08 -13.65 0.66
CA LYS A 68 -11.10 -13.01 1.52
C LYS A 68 -11.97 -12.00 0.77
N TYR A 69 -11.40 -11.28 -0.19
CA TYR A 69 -12.04 -10.22 -0.97
C TYR A 69 -11.93 -10.56 -2.46
N PRO A 70 -12.83 -11.41 -2.99
CA PRO A 70 -12.82 -11.73 -4.41
C PRO A 70 -13.01 -10.46 -5.24
N ILE A 71 -12.33 -10.40 -6.39
CA ILE A 71 -12.43 -9.27 -7.31
C ILE A 71 -13.84 -9.26 -7.89
N GLU A 72 -14.57 -8.15 -7.70
CA GLU A 72 -15.85 -7.94 -8.36
C GLU A 72 -15.62 -7.88 -9.88
N GLU A 73 -16.20 -8.80 -10.64
CA GLU A 73 -16.01 -8.87 -12.10
C GLU A 73 -16.85 -7.81 -12.83
N ASP A 74 -17.98 -7.43 -12.24
CA ASP A 74 -18.86 -6.39 -12.76
C ASP A 74 -18.25 -5.00 -12.54
N LYS A 75 -17.73 -4.42 -13.62
CA LYS A 75 -17.05 -3.11 -13.58
C LYS A 75 -17.96 -1.99 -13.08
N GLU A 76 -19.27 -2.08 -13.30
CA GLU A 76 -20.24 -1.05 -12.87
C GLU A 76 -20.42 -1.03 -11.35
N LYS A 77 -20.16 -2.17 -10.68
CA LYS A 77 -20.24 -2.28 -9.21
C LYS A 77 -18.94 -1.87 -8.52
N ARG A 78 -17.84 -1.73 -9.27
CA ARG A 78 -16.55 -1.33 -8.68
C ARG A 78 -16.60 0.13 -8.28
N ILE A 79 -15.95 0.44 -7.16
CA ILE A 79 -15.81 1.81 -6.70
C ILE A 79 -14.90 2.54 -7.70
N PRO A 80 -15.37 3.62 -8.34
CA PRO A 80 -14.56 4.37 -9.29
C PRO A 80 -13.39 5.04 -8.57
N ILE A 81 -12.22 5.02 -9.21
CA ILE A 81 -11.03 5.68 -8.69
C ILE A 81 -11.20 7.19 -8.93
N PRO A 82 -11.21 8.04 -7.88
CA PRO A 82 -11.31 9.48 -8.06
C PRO A 82 -10.12 10.01 -8.87
N GLY A 83 -10.40 10.87 -9.84
CA GLY A 83 -9.36 11.50 -10.69
C GLY A 83 -8.96 10.69 -11.93
N THR A 84 -9.54 9.50 -12.16
CA THR A 84 -9.39 8.77 -13.43
C THR A 84 -10.61 9.01 -14.32
N ASN A 85 -10.80 10.25 -14.78
CA ASN A 85 -11.72 10.51 -15.88
C ASN A 85 -11.00 10.15 -17.18
N PHE A 86 -11.27 8.96 -17.71
CA PHE A 86 -10.88 8.62 -19.08
C PHE A 86 -11.89 9.31 -20.02
N ASN A 87 -11.51 10.46 -20.58
CA ASN A 87 -12.06 10.97 -21.83
C ASN A 87 -11.26 10.36 -23.00
#